data_AF-M8A169-F1
#
_entry.id   AF-M8A169-F1
#
_cell.length_a   1.000
_cell.length_b   1.000
_cell.length_c   1.000
_cell.angle_alpha   90.00
_cell.angle_beta   90.00
_cell.angle_gamma   90.00
#
_symmetry.space_group_name_H-M   'P 1'
#
loop_
_entity.id
_entity.type
_entity.pdbx_description
1 polymer ?
#
loop_
_entity_poly.entity_id
_entity_poly.type
_entity_poly.pdbx_seq_one_letter_code
_entity_poly.pdbx_strand_id
1 'polypeptide(L)'
;MDEGLDHGNCGRAVTVTRGVRDQEAHPIVRQLEGDGLVSLHGDKWALHRRVLAPAFYPDNLNRLVPHVGRSVAALAERWRAMARASGGEVEVDVAEWFQAVAEEAITRATFGRSYASGRVVFRMQGRLMAFASEAFRKVLVPGYRFLPTKKNRMSWALDREIRRGLVQLIGRRSDAAEDHEAAAKDKGNSGGGFRDLLGLMINARDKRSQPMPVEEMVEECKTFFFAGKQTTTNLLTWATVLLAMHPDWQDRARQEVLAVCGPGELPTKEQLHKLKTAVLRMRCR
;
A
#
# COMPACT_ATOMS: atom_id res chain seq x y z
N MET A 1 -14.52 46.05 -11.45
CA MET A 1 -15.42 44.90 -11.67
C MET A 1 -14.51 43.71 -11.67
N ASP A 2 -14.43 43.07 -10.51
CA ASP A 2 -13.46 42.06 -10.14
C ASP A 2 -14.24 40.73 -10.14
N GLU A 3 -14.10 39.93 -11.19
CA GLU A 3 -14.68 38.58 -11.21
C GLU A 3 -13.65 37.60 -10.66
N GLY A 4 -13.78 37.33 -9.36
CA GLY A 4 -13.09 36.22 -8.70
C GLY A 4 -13.62 34.88 -9.21
N LEU A 5 -12.81 34.17 -9.98
CA LEU A 5 -13.04 32.78 -10.34
C LEU A 5 -12.82 31.89 -9.10
N ASP A 6 -13.93 31.45 -8.50
CA ASP A 6 -13.97 30.46 -7.43
C ASP A 6 -13.52 29.07 -7.94
N HIS A 7 -12.23 28.79 -7.81
CA HIS A 7 -11.64 27.48 -8.11
C HIS A 7 -11.99 26.39 -7.08
N GLY A 8 -12.74 26.70 -6.02
CA GLY A 8 -13.08 25.75 -4.96
C GLY A 8 -14.10 24.67 -5.35
N ASN A 9 -14.91 24.92 -6.39
CA ASN A 9 -16.08 24.08 -6.68
C ASN A 9 -15.86 23.01 -7.77
N CYS A 10 -14.76 23.08 -8.53
CA CYS A 10 -14.48 22.14 -9.62
C CYS A 10 -14.14 20.73 -9.10
N GLY A 11 -13.42 20.63 -7.96
CA GLY A 11 -13.03 19.32 -7.39
C GLY A 11 -14.20 18.51 -6.82
N ARG A 12 -15.26 19.17 -6.33
CA ARG A 12 -16.45 18.48 -5.81
C ARG A 12 -17.35 17.96 -6.92
N ALA A 13 -17.53 18.73 -7.99
CA ALA A 13 -18.36 18.34 -9.12
C ALA A 13 -17.86 17.06 -9.82
N VAL A 14 -16.54 16.94 -10.00
CA VAL A 14 -15.91 15.78 -10.67
C VAL A 14 -15.99 14.49 -9.83
N THR A 15 -16.09 14.60 -8.51
CA THR A 15 -16.08 13.43 -7.61
C THR A 15 -17.47 12.80 -7.42
N VAL A 16 -18.54 13.56 -7.68
CA VAL A 16 -19.93 13.14 -7.41
C VAL A 16 -20.67 12.69 -8.68
N THR A 17 -20.20 13.05 -9.88
CA THR A 17 -20.75 12.51 -11.13
C THR A 17 -20.29 11.08 -11.35
N ARG A 18 -21.21 10.16 -11.04
CA ARG A 18 -21.25 8.77 -11.49
C ARG A 18 -20.77 8.61 -12.95
N GLY A 19 -19.82 7.69 -13.13
CA GLY A 19 -19.62 6.98 -14.40
C GLY A 19 -18.62 7.62 -15.35
N VAL A 20 -17.65 6.78 -15.75
CA VAL A 20 -16.76 6.97 -16.90
C VAL A 20 -15.45 7.73 -16.60
N ARG A 21 -14.47 7.00 -16.04
CA ARG A 21 -13.07 7.21 -16.44
C ARG A 21 -12.79 6.29 -17.65
N ASP A 22 -13.27 6.65 -18.84
CA ASP A 22 -12.92 5.97 -20.11
C ASP A 22 -11.50 6.36 -20.59
N GLN A 23 -10.57 6.56 -19.68
CA GLN A 23 -9.16 6.54 -20.03
C GLN A 23 -8.65 5.14 -19.73
N GLU A 24 -8.69 4.28 -20.75
CA GLU A 24 -7.99 2.99 -20.68
C GLU A 24 -6.52 3.27 -20.33
N ALA A 25 -6.13 2.89 -19.10
CA ALA A 25 -4.76 3.02 -18.67
C ALA A 25 -3.85 2.26 -19.63
N HIS A 26 -2.66 2.81 -19.90
CA HIS A 26 -1.68 2.17 -20.77
C HIS A 26 -1.47 0.71 -20.31
N PRO A 27 -1.39 -0.29 -21.22
CA PRO A 27 -1.35 -1.71 -20.84
C PRO A 27 -0.26 -2.08 -19.84
N ILE A 28 0.90 -1.42 -19.91
CA ILE A 28 2.00 -1.59 -18.93
C ILE A 28 1.61 -1.06 -17.54
N VAL A 29 0.82 0.01 -17.46
CA VAL A 29 0.27 0.52 -16.19
C VAL A 29 -0.71 -0.50 -15.61
N ARG A 30 -1.59 -1.09 -16.44
CA ARG A 30 -2.48 -2.18 -15.99
C ARG A 30 -1.69 -3.43 -15.53
N GLN A 31 -0.58 -3.76 -16.19
CA GLN A 31 0.32 -4.83 -15.74
C GLN A 31 0.96 -4.49 -14.39
N LEU A 32 1.30 -3.23 -14.14
CA LEU A 32 1.92 -2.77 -12.90
C LEU A 32 0.93 -2.75 -11.73
N GLU A 33 -0.18 -2.04 -11.92
CA GLU A 33 -1.19 -1.77 -10.90
C GLU A 33 -2.13 -2.95 -10.69
N GLY A 34 -2.30 -3.80 -11.70
CA GLY A 34 -3.32 -4.83 -11.72
C GLY A 34 -4.72 -4.29 -12.02
N ASP A 35 -5.64 -5.20 -12.31
CA ASP A 35 -7.06 -4.93 -12.58
C ASP A 35 -7.93 -5.08 -11.31
N GLY A 36 -7.43 -4.54 -10.18
CA GLY A 36 -8.07 -4.60 -8.86
C GLY A 36 -8.91 -3.36 -8.54
N LEU A 37 -9.14 -3.09 -7.24
CA LEU A 37 -10.12 -2.12 -6.74
C LEU A 37 -10.05 -0.70 -7.34
N VAL A 38 -8.86 -0.27 -7.77
CA VAL A 38 -8.63 1.04 -8.40
C VAL A 38 -9.19 1.11 -9.83
N SER A 39 -9.18 -0.02 -10.54
CA SER A 39 -9.56 -0.15 -11.96
C SER A 39 -10.97 -0.70 -12.15
N LEU A 40 -11.51 -1.40 -11.15
CA LEU A 40 -12.84 -2.01 -11.21
C LEU A 40 -13.97 -0.98 -11.17
N HIS A 41 -15.10 -1.33 -11.81
CA HIS A 41 -16.33 -0.54 -11.84
C HIS A 41 -17.58 -1.39 -11.56
N GLY A 42 -18.71 -0.71 -11.32
CA GLY A 42 -20.03 -1.34 -11.19
C GLY A 42 -20.14 -2.34 -10.02
N ASP A 43 -20.89 -3.42 -10.25
CA ASP A 43 -21.15 -4.46 -9.25
C ASP A 43 -19.89 -5.19 -8.79
N LYS A 44 -18.91 -5.36 -9.69
CA LYS A 44 -17.63 -6.01 -9.36
C LYS A 44 -16.84 -5.16 -8.37
N TRP A 45 -16.72 -3.86 -8.64
CA TRP A 45 -16.12 -2.93 -7.68
C TRP A 45 -16.84 -2.92 -6.34
N ALA A 46 -18.19 -2.90 -6.35
CA ALA A 46 -18.97 -2.87 -5.12
C ALA A 46 -18.74 -4.14 -4.27
N LEU A 47 -18.65 -5.31 -4.91
CA LEU A 47 -18.31 -6.57 -4.26
C LEU A 47 -16.91 -6.52 -3.64
N HIS A 48 -15.89 -6.16 -4.42
CA HIS A 48 -14.50 -6.14 -3.97
C HIS A 48 -14.29 -5.14 -2.84
N ARG A 49 -14.86 -3.93 -2.96
CA ARG A 49 -14.83 -2.92 -1.90
C ARG A 49 -15.42 -3.44 -0.61
N ARG A 50 -16.60 -4.10 -0.67
CA ARG A 50 -17.27 -4.66 0.49
C ARG A 50 -16.44 -5.74 1.17
N VAL A 51 -15.80 -6.61 0.38
CA VAL A 51 -14.94 -7.70 0.87
C VAL A 51 -13.69 -7.15 1.58
N LEU A 52 -13.07 -6.12 1.02
CA LEU A 52 -11.75 -5.64 1.46
C LEU A 52 -11.80 -4.53 2.53
N ALA A 53 -12.88 -3.75 2.59
CA ALA A 53 -13.02 -2.65 3.56
C ALA A 53 -12.77 -3.05 5.03
N PRO A 54 -13.18 -4.25 5.52
CA PRO A 54 -12.93 -4.65 6.91
C PRO A 54 -11.45 -4.74 7.31
N ALA A 55 -10.53 -4.85 6.34
CA ALA A 55 -9.10 -4.82 6.59
C ALA A 55 -8.62 -3.44 7.05
N PHE A 56 -9.34 -2.39 6.68
CA PHE A 56 -8.99 -0.99 6.96
C PHE A 56 -9.85 -0.37 8.06
N TYR A 57 -10.65 -1.17 8.78
CA TYR A 57 -11.37 -0.67 9.94
C TYR A 57 -10.41 -0.36 11.10
N PRO A 58 -10.69 0.67 11.92
CA PRO A 58 -9.78 1.11 12.98
C PRO A 58 -9.28 -0.01 13.88
N ASP A 59 -10.16 -0.89 14.35
CA ASP A 59 -9.78 -2.02 15.22
C ASP A 59 -8.78 -2.97 14.58
N ASN A 60 -8.82 -3.09 13.25
CA ASN A 60 -7.87 -3.90 12.50
C ASN A 60 -6.56 -3.15 12.25
N LEU A 61 -6.63 -1.89 11.81
CA LEU A 61 -5.45 -1.04 11.56
C LEU A 61 -4.63 -0.80 12.84
N ASN A 62 -5.29 -0.65 13.98
CA ASN A 62 -4.64 -0.48 15.28
C ASN A 62 -3.70 -1.64 15.62
N ARG A 63 -3.93 -2.84 15.06
CA ARG A 63 -3.05 -4.00 15.25
C ARG A 63 -1.77 -3.90 14.42
N LEU A 64 -1.74 -3.08 13.36
CA LEU A 64 -0.54 -2.85 12.55
C LEU A 64 0.45 -1.87 13.20
N VAL A 65 -0.04 -0.96 14.05
CA VAL A 65 0.75 0.08 14.72
C VAL A 65 2.06 -0.46 15.32
N PRO A 66 2.08 -1.49 16.19
CA PRO A 66 3.32 -2.00 16.76
C PRO A 66 4.27 -2.61 15.72
N HIS A 67 3.75 -3.15 14.61
CA HIS A 67 4.58 -3.71 13.54
C HIS A 67 5.27 -2.61 12.73
N VAL A 68 4.53 -1.56 12.36
CA VAL A 68 5.08 -0.39 11.67
C VAL A 68 6.08 0.32 12.58
N GLY A 69 5.75 0.53 13.85
CA GLY A 69 6.64 1.13 14.84
C GLY A 69 7.97 0.38 14.96
N ARG A 70 7.95 -0.97 15.05
CA ARG A 70 9.17 -1.78 15.06
C ARG A 70 9.99 -1.65 13.77
N SER A 71 9.33 -1.59 12.62
CA SER A 71 10.02 -1.41 11.33
C SER A 71 10.76 -0.07 11.28
N VAL A 72 10.11 1.02 11.70
CA VAL A 72 10.71 2.36 11.78
C VAL A 72 11.82 2.42 12.83
N ALA A 73 11.64 1.81 13.99
CA ALA A 73 12.69 1.75 15.02
C ALA A 73 13.94 1.01 14.53
N ALA A 74 13.78 -0.12 13.83
CA ALA A 74 14.89 -0.87 13.26
C ALA A 74 15.65 -0.07 12.19
N LEU A 75 14.93 0.73 11.38
CA LEU A 75 15.53 1.66 10.43
C LEU A 75 16.33 2.76 11.16
N ALA A 76 15.75 3.38 12.19
CA ALA A 76 16.41 4.41 12.97
C ALA A 76 17.69 3.90 13.67
N GLU A 77 17.67 2.68 14.21
CA GLU A 77 18.87 2.06 14.79
C GLU A 77 19.97 1.83 13.76
N ARG A 78 19.63 1.46 12.52
CA ARG A 78 20.62 1.34 11.44
C ARG A 78 21.25 2.68 11.11
N TRP A 79 20.45 3.76 11.03
CA TRP A 79 20.97 5.10 10.83
C TRP A 79 21.91 5.54 11.95
N ARG A 80 21.55 5.27 13.21
CA ARG A 80 22.43 5.53 14.37
C ARG A 80 23.73 4.72 14.29
N ALA A 81 23.66 3.45 13.89
CA ALA A 81 24.85 2.62 13.73
C ALA A 81 25.78 3.14 12.63
N MET A 82 25.23 3.56 11.48
CA MET A 82 26.01 4.17 10.40
C MET A 82 26.67 5.48 10.86
N ALA A 83 25.92 6.36 11.52
CA ALA A 83 26.47 7.61 12.06
C ALA A 83 27.62 7.35 13.05
N ARG A 84 27.48 6.37 13.96
CA ARG A 84 28.56 5.97 14.88
C ARG A 84 29.81 5.48 14.15
N ALA A 85 29.64 4.70 13.08
CA ALA A 85 30.75 4.18 12.29
C ALA A 85 31.46 5.27 11.46
N SER A 86 30.74 6.32 11.07
CA SER A 86 31.23 7.41 10.22
C SER A 86 31.72 8.64 11.00
N GLY A 87 31.89 8.56 12.33
CA GLY A 87 32.43 9.66 13.14
C GLY A 87 31.38 10.68 13.61
N GLY A 88 30.09 10.35 13.57
CA GLY A 88 29.00 11.12 14.19
C GLY A 88 27.89 11.50 13.22
N GLU A 89 28.19 11.64 11.93
CA GLU A 89 27.24 12.08 10.90
C GLU A 89 27.18 11.11 9.73
N VAL A 90 26.02 11.03 9.09
CA VAL A 90 25.80 10.19 7.90
C VAL A 90 24.76 10.86 7.00
N GLU A 91 25.05 10.90 5.70
CA GLU A 91 24.09 11.30 4.68
C GLU A 91 23.42 10.04 4.10
N VAL A 92 22.09 10.05 3.99
CA VAL A 92 21.30 8.91 3.51
C VAL A 92 20.20 9.37 2.57
N ASP A 93 19.95 8.58 1.52
CA ASP A 93 18.74 8.73 0.71
C ASP A 93 17.54 8.10 1.46
N VAL A 94 16.76 8.96 2.11
CA VAL A 94 15.60 8.53 2.92
C VAL A 94 14.53 7.81 2.11
N ALA A 95 14.44 8.01 0.79
CA ALA A 95 13.41 7.38 -0.04
C ALA A 95 13.59 5.86 -0.13
N GLU A 96 14.81 5.38 -0.29
CA GLU A 96 15.12 3.94 -0.31
C GLU A 96 14.76 3.27 1.02
N TRP A 97 15.03 3.96 2.13
CA TRP A 97 14.74 3.48 3.47
C TRP A 97 13.24 3.46 3.77
N PHE A 98 12.50 4.50 3.40
CA PHE A 98 11.05 4.54 3.58
C PHE A 98 10.33 3.54 2.68
N GLN A 99 10.88 3.20 1.52
CA GLN A 99 10.36 2.12 0.69
C GLN A 99 10.33 0.79 1.45
N ALA A 100 11.39 0.45 2.20
CA ALA A 100 11.42 -0.78 2.99
C ALA A 100 10.32 -0.81 4.07
N VAL A 101 10.06 0.33 4.74
CA VAL A 101 8.99 0.44 5.74
C VAL A 101 7.61 0.27 5.10
N ALA A 102 7.37 0.93 3.96
CA ALA A 102 6.11 0.83 3.24
C ALA A 102 5.86 -0.60 2.71
N GLU A 103 6.89 -1.26 2.18
CA GLU A 103 6.85 -2.66 1.74
C GLU A 103 6.49 -3.62 2.89
N GLU A 104 7.15 -3.49 4.05
CA GLU A 104 6.86 -4.30 5.23
C GLU A 104 5.42 -4.08 5.73
N ALA A 105 4.98 -2.83 5.80
CA ALA A 105 3.63 -2.47 6.26
C ALA A 105 2.55 -3.03 5.33
N ILE A 106 2.66 -2.82 4.01
CA ILE A 106 1.64 -3.28 3.05
C ILE A 106 1.65 -4.81 2.91
N THR A 107 2.81 -5.46 3.00
CA THR A 107 2.91 -6.93 2.99
C THR A 107 2.16 -7.51 4.18
N ARG A 108 2.34 -6.94 5.38
CA ARG A 108 1.61 -7.37 6.57
C ARG A 108 0.12 -7.07 6.46
N ALA A 109 -0.26 -5.90 5.96
CA ALA A 109 -1.67 -5.57 5.76
C ALA A 109 -2.36 -6.52 4.75
N THR A 110 -1.62 -6.97 3.72
CA THR A 110 -2.16 -7.83 2.67
C THR A 110 -2.15 -9.29 3.06
N PHE A 111 -1.11 -9.76 3.76
CA PHE A 111 -0.89 -11.18 4.02
C PHE A 111 -0.79 -11.59 5.50
N GLY A 112 -1.00 -10.66 6.43
CA GLY A 112 -0.96 -10.89 7.88
C GLY A 112 0.45 -11.07 8.46
N ARG A 113 1.46 -11.37 7.63
CA ARG A 113 2.86 -11.56 8.04
C ARG A 113 3.82 -11.05 6.97
N SER A 114 5.08 -10.82 7.36
CA SER A 114 6.13 -10.45 6.39
C SER A 114 6.56 -11.70 5.61
N TYR A 115 6.76 -11.54 4.30
CA TYR A 115 7.15 -12.61 3.40
C TYR A 115 8.37 -12.21 2.58
N ALA A 116 9.40 -13.07 2.56
CA ALA A 116 10.52 -12.90 1.64
C ALA A 116 10.07 -12.86 0.17
N SER A 117 9.03 -13.63 -0.17
CA SER A 117 8.40 -13.64 -1.51
C SER A 117 7.79 -12.28 -1.89
N GLY A 118 7.30 -11.50 -0.92
CA GLY A 118 6.77 -10.14 -1.18
C GLY A 118 7.86 -9.20 -1.71
N ARG A 119 9.08 -9.28 -1.17
CA ARG A 119 10.23 -8.47 -1.66
C ARG A 119 10.60 -8.76 -3.11
N VAL A 120 10.43 -10.01 -3.55
CA VAL A 120 10.66 -10.39 -4.95
C VAL A 120 9.62 -9.70 -5.85
N VAL A 121 8.35 -9.72 -5.45
CA VAL A 121 7.26 -9.05 -6.16
C VAL A 121 7.50 -7.54 -6.24
N PHE A 122 7.85 -6.87 -5.13
CA PHE A 122 8.11 -5.43 -5.14
C PHE A 122 9.29 -5.03 -6.03
N ARG A 123 10.34 -5.85 -6.09
CA ARG A 123 11.50 -5.62 -6.97
C ARG A 123 11.09 -5.72 -8.44
N MET A 124 10.30 -6.72 -8.79
CA MET A 124 9.77 -6.88 -10.15
C MET A 124 8.82 -5.75 -10.52
N GLN A 125 7.91 -5.35 -9.62
CA GLN A 125 7.03 -4.18 -9.81
C GLN A 125 7.85 -2.88 -9.96
N GLY A 126 8.94 -2.71 -9.22
CA GLY A 126 9.85 -1.56 -9.37
C GLY A 126 10.48 -1.48 -10.76
N ARG A 127 10.90 -2.63 -11.33
CA ARG A 127 11.39 -2.69 -12.73
C ARG A 127 10.29 -2.36 -13.74
N LEU A 128 9.07 -2.84 -13.48
CA LEU A 128 7.92 -2.58 -14.34
C LEU A 128 7.49 -1.09 -14.27
N MET A 129 7.65 -0.44 -13.12
CA MET A 129 7.42 1.00 -12.94
C MET A 129 8.30 1.84 -13.86
N ALA A 130 9.59 1.50 -14.03
CA ALA A 130 10.46 2.23 -14.96
C ALA A 130 9.91 2.20 -16.40
N PHE A 131 9.37 1.05 -16.83
CA PHE A 131 8.73 0.93 -18.14
C PHE A 131 7.40 1.69 -18.22
N ALA A 132 6.62 1.67 -17.13
CA ALA A 132 5.34 2.36 -17.02
C ALA A 132 5.50 3.89 -17.05
N SER A 133 6.45 4.45 -16.30
CA SER A 133 6.76 5.89 -16.29
C SER A 133 7.15 6.41 -17.66
N GLU A 134 7.95 5.65 -18.41
CA GLU A 134 8.30 6.02 -19.79
C GLU A 134 7.10 5.93 -20.73
N ALA A 135 6.24 4.92 -20.54
CA ALA A 135 5.03 4.75 -21.33
C ALA A 135 3.99 5.85 -21.06
N PHE A 136 3.91 6.34 -19.82
CA PHE A 136 3.02 7.43 -19.41
C PHE A 136 3.35 8.75 -20.12
N ARG A 137 4.61 8.91 -20.58
CA ARG A 137 5.08 10.10 -21.31
C ARG A 137 4.95 9.98 -22.83
N LYS A 138 4.46 8.85 -23.34
CA LYS A 138 4.35 8.56 -24.78
C LYS A 138 2.89 8.45 -25.20
N VAL A 139 2.59 8.83 -26.44
CA VAL A 139 1.26 8.64 -27.03
C VAL A 139 0.98 7.14 -27.11
N LEU A 140 -0.18 6.71 -26.61
CA LEU A 140 -0.62 5.32 -26.73
C LEU A 140 -0.93 5.02 -28.19
N VAL A 141 -0.10 4.19 -28.83
CA VAL A 141 -0.37 3.66 -30.18
C VAL A 141 -1.13 2.33 -30.03
N PRO A 142 -2.41 2.27 -30.46
CA PRO A 142 -3.19 1.03 -30.41
C PRO A 142 -2.45 -0.12 -31.11
N GLY A 143 -2.50 -1.31 -30.52
CA GLY A 143 -1.86 -2.51 -31.08
C GLY A 143 -0.35 -2.68 -30.80
N TYR A 144 0.39 -1.60 -30.53
CA TYR A 144 1.83 -1.65 -30.24
C TYR A 144 2.17 -2.51 -29.02
N ARG A 145 1.19 -2.63 -28.10
CA ARG A 145 1.25 -3.49 -26.91
C ARG A 145 1.38 -4.99 -27.20
N PHE A 146 1.01 -5.45 -28.39
CA PHE A 146 1.10 -6.86 -28.79
C PHE A 146 2.36 -7.18 -29.57
N LEU A 147 3.08 -6.15 -30.06
CA LEU A 147 4.30 -6.37 -30.80
C LEU A 147 5.38 -6.92 -29.87
N PRO A 148 6.12 -7.97 -30.27
CA PRO A 148 7.10 -8.63 -29.42
C PRO A 148 8.43 -7.86 -29.36
N THR A 149 8.37 -6.56 -29.07
CA THR A 149 9.53 -5.69 -28.85
C THR A 149 10.30 -6.14 -27.61
N LYS A 150 11.59 -5.79 -27.49
CA LYS A 150 12.40 -6.12 -26.31
C LYS A 150 11.74 -5.66 -25.01
N LYS A 151 11.19 -4.44 -25.00
CA LYS A 151 10.49 -3.86 -23.84
C LYS A 151 9.21 -4.62 -23.49
N ASN A 152 8.37 -4.94 -24.47
CA ASN A 152 7.13 -5.69 -24.24
C ASN A 152 7.42 -7.10 -23.73
N ARG A 153 8.40 -7.81 -24.33
CA ARG A 153 8.84 -9.13 -23.85
C ARG A 153 9.33 -9.10 -22.40
N MET A 154 10.13 -8.10 -22.04
CA MET A 154 10.59 -7.92 -20.66
C MET A 154 9.41 -7.61 -19.70
N SER A 155 8.48 -6.74 -20.10
CA SER A 155 7.27 -6.42 -19.33
C SER A 155 6.41 -7.65 -19.07
N TRP A 156 6.17 -8.48 -20.11
CA TRP A 156 5.42 -9.72 -20.00
C TRP A 156 6.12 -10.75 -19.11
N ALA A 157 7.46 -10.87 -19.21
CA ALA A 157 8.23 -11.76 -18.35
C ALA A 157 8.11 -11.35 -16.87
N LEU A 158 8.22 -10.04 -16.58
CA LEU A 158 8.05 -9.50 -15.23
C LEU A 158 6.64 -9.72 -14.69
N ASP A 159 5.59 -9.40 -15.46
CA ASP A 159 4.20 -9.63 -15.04
C ASP A 159 3.95 -11.13 -14.77
N ARG A 160 4.48 -12.02 -15.62
CA ARG A 160 4.36 -13.48 -15.41
C ARG A 160 5.06 -13.94 -14.13
N GLU A 161 6.22 -13.40 -13.81
CA GLU A 161 6.94 -13.74 -12.57
C GLU A 161 6.21 -13.21 -11.33
N ILE A 162 5.69 -11.98 -11.39
CA ILE A 162 4.86 -11.38 -10.34
C ILE A 162 3.63 -12.26 -10.08
N ARG A 163 2.86 -12.57 -11.13
CA ARG A 163 1.67 -13.43 -11.04
C ARG A 163 2.02 -14.79 -10.45
N ARG A 164 3.09 -15.44 -10.92
CA ARG A 164 3.54 -16.73 -10.40
C ARG A 164 3.84 -16.66 -8.90
N GLY A 165 4.57 -15.63 -8.47
CA GLY A 165 4.91 -15.44 -7.05
C GLY A 165 3.67 -15.23 -6.17
N LEU A 166 2.71 -14.45 -6.65
CA LEU A 166 1.45 -14.20 -5.95
C LEU A 166 0.56 -15.45 -5.89
N VAL A 167 0.40 -16.19 -7.00
CA VAL A 167 -0.35 -17.45 -7.02
C VAL A 167 0.23 -18.46 -6.03
N GLN A 168 1.56 -18.62 -5.98
CA GLN A 168 2.20 -19.51 -5.00
C GLN A 168 1.94 -19.07 -3.56
N LEU A 169 1.94 -17.75 -3.30
CA LEU A 169 1.69 -17.21 -1.97
C LEU A 169 0.23 -17.38 -1.54
N ILE A 170 -0.70 -17.20 -2.48
CA ILE A 170 -2.13 -17.43 -2.28
C ILE A 170 -2.37 -18.91 -2.01
N GLY A 171 -1.85 -19.81 -2.84
CA GLY A 171 -2.00 -21.26 -2.68
C GLY A 171 -1.54 -21.75 -1.32
N ARG A 172 -0.30 -21.44 -0.91
CA ARG A 172 0.25 -21.80 0.41
C ARG A 172 -0.62 -21.33 1.58
N ARG A 173 -1.36 -20.25 1.38
CA ARG A 173 -2.22 -19.69 2.42
C ARG A 173 -3.61 -20.32 2.41
N SER A 174 -4.17 -20.59 1.25
CA SER A 174 -5.42 -21.34 1.11
C SER A 174 -5.27 -22.72 1.74
N ASP A 175 -4.17 -23.44 1.43
CA ASP A 175 -3.88 -24.76 2.01
C ASP A 175 -3.83 -24.69 3.55
N ALA A 176 -3.10 -23.71 4.10
CA ALA A 176 -3.01 -23.52 5.54
C ALA A 176 -4.34 -23.11 6.18
N ALA A 177 -5.21 -22.40 5.47
CA ALA A 177 -6.53 -22.01 5.97
C ALA A 177 -7.48 -23.23 6.04
N GLU A 178 -7.42 -24.12 5.06
CA GLU A 178 -8.17 -25.38 5.06
C GLU A 178 -7.74 -26.29 6.22
N ASP A 179 -6.43 -26.41 6.46
CA ASP A 179 -5.88 -27.16 7.60
C ASP A 179 -6.34 -26.56 8.95
N HIS A 180 -6.34 -25.22 9.06
CA HIS A 180 -6.78 -24.52 10.26
C HIS A 180 -8.29 -24.58 10.49
N GLU A 181 -9.12 -24.53 9.44
CA GLU A 181 -10.58 -24.72 9.58
C GLU A 181 -10.94 -26.17 9.94
N ALA A 182 -10.22 -27.15 9.38
CA ALA A 182 -10.35 -28.55 9.76
C ALA A 182 -10.01 -28.77 11.24
N ALA A 183 -8.97 -28.11 11.75
CA ALA A 183 -8.56 -28.17 13.16
C ALA A 183 -9.45 -27.31 14.10
N ALA A 184 -9.99 -26.18 13.63
CA ALA A 184 -10.79 -25.26 14.44
C ALA A 184 -12.24 -25.73 14.63
N LYS A 185 -12.77 -26.59 13.75
CA LYS A 185 -14.06 -27.27 13.99
C LYS A 185 -14.05 -28.14 15.25
N ASP A 186 -12.89 -28.53 15.74
CA ASP A 186 -12.72 -29.34 16.96
C ASP A 186 -12.55 -28.49 18.24
N LYS A 187 -12.25 -27.19 18.10
CA LYS A 187 -12.06 -26.25 19.22
C LYS A 187 -12.69 -24.92 18.87
N GLY A 188 -13.94 -24.69 19.29
CA GLY A 188 -14.79 -23.52 19.00
C GLY A 188 -14.22 -22.16 19.42
N ASN A 189 -13.10 -21.76 18.84
CA ASN A 189 -12.38 -20.54 19.17
C ASN A 189 -12.15 -19.70 17.90
N SER A 190 -13.20 -19.01 17.45
CA SER A 190 -13.11 -17.96 16.42
C SER A 190 -12.61 -16.65 17.04
N GLY A 191 -11.44 -16.68 17.67
CA GLY A 191 -10.85 -15.54 18.37
C GLY A 191 -10.35 -14.46 17.39
N GLY A 192 -10.78 -13.21 17.61
CA GLY A 192 -10.51 -12.06 16.75
C GLY A 192 -9.03 -11.78 16.51
N GLY A 193 -8.47 -12.38 15.46
CA GLY A 193 -7.15 -12.09 14.89
C GLY A 193 -7.14 -10.88 13.95
N PHE A 194 -5.96 -10.50 13.47
CA PHE A 194 -5.83 -9.48 12.42
C PHE A 194 -6.46 -10.01 11.11
N ARG A 195 -7.37 -9.23 10.52
CA ARG A 195 -8.02 -9.51 9.23
C ARG A 195 -7.23 -8.86 8.12
N ASP A 196 -6.26 -9.58 7.57
CA ASP A 196 -5.56 -9.10 6.38
C ASP A 196 -6.36 -9.34 5.09
N LEU A 197 -5.96 -8.64 4.02
CA LEU A 197 -6.69 -8.62 2.75
C LEU A 197 -6.86 -10.01 2.14
N LEU A 198 -5.80 -10.82 2.10
CA LEU A 198 -5.86 -12.12 1.48
C LEU A 198 -6.74 -13.08 2.27
N GLY A 199 -6.72 -13.03 3.61
CA GLY A 199 -7.65 -13.78 4.44
C GLY A 199 -9.12 -13.41 4.15
N LEU A 200 -9.40 -12.13 3.93
CA LEU A 200 -10.75 -11.68 3.54
C LEU A 200 -11.14 -12.18 2.15
N MET A 201 -10.22 -12.16 1.18
CA MET A 201 -10.48 -12.63 -0.19
C MET A 201 -10.70 -14.15 -0.27
N ILE A 202 -9.91 -14.95 0.44
CA ILE A 202 -10.06 -16.42 0.50
C ILE A 202 -11.45 -16.80 1.04
N ASN A 203 -11.91 -16.07 2.06
CA ASN A 203 -13.21 -16.29 2.70
C ASN A 203 -14.36 -15.57 2.00
N ALA A 204 -14.09 -14.78 0.97
CA ALA A 204 -15.11 -14.02 0.26
C ALA A 204 -16.02 -14.94 -0.55
N ARG A 205 -17.31 -14.62 -0.55
CA ARG A 205 -18.31 -15.24 -1.41
C ARG A 205 -19.14 -14.17 -2.10
N ASP A 206 -19.46 -14.40 -3.37
CA ASP A 206 -20.32 -13.52 -4.15
C ASP A 206 -21.82 -13.72 -3.81
N LYS A 207 -22.72 -13.06 -4.54
CA LYS A 207 -24.18 -13.19 -4.33
C LYS A 207 -24.71 -14.61 -4.63
N ARG A 208 -23.95 -15.42 -5.37
CA ARG A 208 -24.27 -16.81 -5.75
C ARG A 208 -23.49 -17.81 -4.89
N SER A 209 -22.89 -17.35 -3.79
CA SER A 209 -22.04 -18.15 -2.90
C SER A 209 -20.80 -18.74 -3.57
N GLN A 210 -20.34 -18.14 -4.68
CA GLN A 210 -19.10 -18.56 -5.35
C GLN A 210 -17.88 -17.90 -4.70
N PRO A 211 -16.76 -18.64 -4.55
CA PRO A 211 -15.52 -18.07 -4.06
C PRO A 211 -14.95 -17.04 -5.05
N MET A 212 -14.20 -16.06 -4.54
CA MET A 212 -13.44 -15.15 -5.39
C MET A 212 -12.41 -15.94 -6.20
N PRO A 213 -12.28 -15.73 -7.52
CA PRO A 213 -11.27 -16.40 -8.33
C PRO A 213 -9.85 -16.02 -7.91
N VAL A 214 -8.91 -16.97 -7.96
CA VAL A 214 -7.49 -16.73 -7.62
C VAL A 214 -6.88 -15.61 -8.46
N GLU A 215 -7.21 -15.53 -9.75
CA GLU A 215 -6.72 -14.46 -10.62
C GLU A 215 -7.20 -13.07 -10.16
N GLU A 216 -8.42 -12.95 -9.63
CA GLU A 216 -8.89 -11.68 -9.08
C GLU A 216 -8.15 -11.31 -7.80
N MET A 217 -7.83 -12.30 -6.95
CA MET A 217 -6.99 -12.07 -5.76
C MET A 217 -5.59 -11.60 -6.14
N VAL A 218 -5.01 -12.14 -7.23
CA VAL A 218 -3.72 -11.71 -7.77
C VAL A 218 -3.78 -10.26 -8.22
N GLU A 219 -4.81 -9.85 -8.97
CA GLU A 219 -4.98 -8.46 -9.39
C GLU A 219 -5.11 -7.51 -8.19
N GLU A 220 -5.91 -7.88 -7.18
CA GLU A 220 -6.03 -7.07 -5.97
C GLU A 220 -4.70 -6.96 -5.22
N CYS A 221 -3.94 -8.07 -5.09
CA CYS A 221 -2.64 -8.02 -4.42
C CYS A 221 -1.67 -7.10 -5.16
N LYS A 222 -1.64 -7.12 -6.50
CA LYS A 222 -0.85 -6.17 -7.31
C LYS A 222 -1.27 -4.73 -7.02
N THR A 223 -2.57 -4.46 -6.96
CA THR A 223 -3.13 -3.13 -6.70
C THR A 223 -2.75 -2.61 -5.32
N PHE A 224 -2.98 -3.38 -4.26
CA PHE A 224 -2.61 -2.94 -2.91
C PHE A 224 -1.11 -2.77 -2.74
N PHE A 225 -0.31 -3.65 -3.32
CA PHE A 225 1.15 -3.56 -3.27
C PHE A 225 1.68 -2.29 -3.93
N PHE A 226 1.15 -1.97 -5.11
CA PHE A 226 1.52 -0.75 -5.81
C PHE A 226 1.02 0.49 -5.04
N ALA A 227 -0.28 0.56 -4.78
CA ALA A 227 -0.93 1.73 -4.20
C ALA A 227 -0.41 2.02 -2.78
N GLY A 228 -0.27 1.00 -1.94
CA GLY A 228 0.18 1.15 -0.56
C GLY A 228 1.66 1.48 -0.42
N LYS A 229 2.51 0.97 -1.33
CA LYS A 229 3.95 1.23 -1.30
C LYS A 229 4.28 2.64 -1.79
N GLN A 230 3.95 2.93 -3.05
CA GLN A 230 4.46 4.13 -3.73
C GLN A 230 3.97 5.42 -3.07
N THR A 231 2.69 5.46 -2.71
CA THR A 231 2.08 6.64 -2.07
C THR A 231 2.68 6.93 -0.70
N THR A 232 2.85 5.89 0.13
CA THR A 232 3.42 6.02 1.48
C THR A 232 4.90 6.40 1.45
N THR A 233 5.70 5.79 0.57
CA THR A 233 7.11 6.16 0.40
C THR A 233 7.22 7.64 0.02
N ASN A 234 6.48 8.08 -1.00
CA ASN A 234 6.52 9.47 -1.43
C ASN A 234 6.07 10.43 -0.33
N LEU A 235 4.99 10.09 0.39
CA LEU A 235 4.51 10.89 1.51
C LEU A 235 5.59 11.05 2.59
N LEU A 236 6.24 9.96 3.01
CA LEU A 236 7.27 9.99 4.04
C LEU A 236 8.50 10.78 3.58
N THR A 237 8.97 10.54 2.35
CA THR A 237 10.12 11.26 1.78
C THR A 237 9.86 12.77 1.76
N TRP A 238 8.75 13.21 1.18
CA TRP A 238 8.43 14.64 1.10
C TRP A 238 8.13 15.25 2.47
N ALA A 239 7.49 14.52 3.38
CA ALA A 239 7.29 14.97 4.75
C ALA A 239 8.64 15.20 5.45
N THR A 240 9.61 14.30 5.31
CA THR A 240 10.95 14.47 5.89
C THR A 240 11.70 15.64 5.27
N VAL A 241 11.65 15.80 3.94
CA VAL A 241 12.25 16.96 3.25
C VAL A 241 11.64 18.27 3.76
N LEU A 242 10.31 18.35 3.85
CA LEU A 242 9.62 19.55 4.33
C LEU A 242 9.94 19.85 5.80
N LEU A 243 10.03 18.83 6.66
CA LEU A 243 10.42 19.02 8.06
C LEU A 243 11.87 19.53 8.17
N ALA A 244 12.79 19.01 7.34
CA ALA A 244 14.17 19.49 7.31
C ALA A 244 14.29 20.95 6.81
N MET A 245 13.43 21.35 5.87
CA MET A 245 13.36 22.73 5.37
C MET A 245 12.66 23.70 6.34
N HIS A 246 11.90 23.18 7.31
CA HIS A 246 11.14 23.96 8.27
C HIS A 246 11.40 23.52 9.73
N PRO A 247 12.57 23.85 10.30
CA PRO A 247 12.97 23.40 11.64
C PRO A 247 11.97 23.71 12.75
N ASP A 248 11.29 24.86 12.70
CA ASP A 248 10.25 25.23 13.68
C ASP A 248 9.12 24.18 13.73
N TRP A 249 8.72 23.65 12.57
CA TRP A 249 7.69 22.61 12.49
C TRP A 249 8.24 21.25 12.92
N GLN A 250 9.49 20.96 12.59
CA GLN A 250 10.18 19.76 13.06
C GLN A 250 10.27 19.71 14.59
N ASP A 251 10.68 20.80 15.22
CA ASP A 251 10.82 20.88 16.67
C ASP A 251 9.47 20.82 17.38
N ARG A 252 8.44 21.49 16.85
CA ARG A 252 7.07 21.38 17.37
C ARG A 252 6.53 19.96 17.29
N ALA A 253 6.71 19.28 16.16
CA ALA A 253 6.30 17.88 16.00
C ALA A 253 7.07 16.96 16.96
N ARG A 254 8.40 17.17 17.11
CA ARG A 254 9.23 16.40 18.05
C ARG A 254 8.79 16.59 19.50
N GLN A 255 8.55 17.84 19.91
CA GLN A 255 8.07 18.15 21.27
C GLN A 255 6.71 17.50 21.56
N GLU A 256 5.78 17.55 20.61
CA GLU A 256 4.48 16.89 20.74
C GLU A 256 4.63 15.38 20.92
N VAL A 257 5.45 14.73 20.09
CA VAL A 257 5.70 13.29 20.18
C VAL A 257 6.33 12.93 21.53
N LEU A 258 7.34 13.67 21.98
CA LEU A 258 7.98 13.42 23.28
C LEU A 258 7.02 13.60 24.45
N ALA A 259 6.14 14.61 24.40
CA ALA A 259 5.16 14.87 25.46
C ALA A 259 4.04 13.81 25.51
N VAL A 260 3.63 13.28 24.36
CA VAL A 260 2.52 12.32 24.26
C VAL A 260 2.98 10.87 24.42
N CYS A 261 4.10 10.51 23.80
CA CYS A 261 4.60 9.15 23.70
C CYS A 261 5.69 8.83 24.73
N GLY A 262 6.39 9.83 25.23
CA GLY A 262 7.58 9.62 26.05
C GLY A 262 8.83 9.32 25.21
N PRO A 263 10.03 9.43 25.83
CA PRO A 263 11.29 9.20 25.12
C PRO A 263 11.53 7.71 24.87
N GLY A 264 11.77 7.33 23.62
CA GLY A 264 12.21 5.97 23.24
C GLY A 264 11.11 4.91 23.19
N GLU A 265 9.86 5.27 23.46
CA GLU A 265 8.71 4.36 23.36
C GLU A 265 8.05 4.42 21.97
N LEU A 266 7.49 3.28 21.53
CA LEU A 266 6.68 3.25 20.33
C LEU A 266 5.27 3.78 20.63
N PRO A 267 4.66 4.58 19.75
CA PRO A 267 3.32 5.12 19.98
C PRO A 267 2.27 4.00 20.06
N THR A 268 1.38 4.09 21.05
CA THR A 268 0.18 3.24 21.15
C THR A 268 -0.95 3.78 20.28
N LYS A 269 -1.98 2.96 20.02
CA LYS A 269 -3.17 3.38 19.26
C LYS A 269 -3.87 4.59 19.90
N GLU A 270 -3.92 4.66 21.23
CA GLU A 270 -4.53 5.77 21.97
C GLU A 270 -3.72 7.07 21.83
N GLN A 271 -2.39 6.96 21.79
CA GLN A 271 -1.49 8.10 21.63
C GLN A 271 -1.55 8.70 20.23
N LEU A 272 -1.74 7.89 19.18
CA LEU A 272 -1.82 8.38 17.80
C LEU A 272 -2.91 9.45 17.61
N HIS A 273 -4.06 9.32 18.28
CA HIS A 273 -5.14 10.30 18.20
C HIS A 273 -4.81 11.65 18.87
N LYS A 274 -3.77 11.71 19.70
CA LYS A 274 -3.31 12.89 20.43
C LYS A 274 -2.23 13.69 19.69
N LEU A 275 -1.58 13.09 18.69
CA LEU A 275 -0.54 13.72 17.86
C LEU A 275 -1.17 14.65 16.81
N LYS A 276 -1.53 15.89 17.19
CA LYS A 276 -2.29 16.82 16.32
C LYS A 276 -1.41 17.54 15.30
N THR A 277 -0.14 17.73 15.61
CA THR A 277 0.84 18.41 14.77
C THR A 277 1.45 17.41 13.78
N ALA A 278 1.74 16.19 14.24
CA ALA A 278 2.25 15.12 13.38
C ALA A 278 1.15 14.47 12.50
N VAL A 279 -0.10 14.43 12.97
CA VAL A 279 -1.25 13.99 12.16
C VAL A 279 -1.91 15.23 11.58
N LEU A 280 -1.65 15.52 10.30
CA LEU A 280 -2.23 16.65 9.58
C LEU A 280 -3.77 16.55 9.58
N ARG A 281 -4.43 17.16 10.56
CA ARG A 281 -5.87 17.36 10.52
C ARG A 281 -6.12 18.54 9.59
N MET A 282 -6.44 18.26 8.33
CA MET A 282 -7.08 19.25 7.46
C MET A 282 -8.39 19.65 8.14
N ARG A 283 -8.37 20.74 8.91
CA ARG A 283 -9.59 21.48 9.20
C ARG A 283 -9.92 22.23 7.91
N CYS A 284 -10.77 21.64 7.08
CA CYS A 284 -11.50 22.45 6.11
C CYS A 284 -12.28 23.49 6.91
N ARG A 285 -11.91 24.76 6.76
CA ARG A 285 -12.78 25.87 7.12
C ARG A 285 -13.83 26.03 6.04
#